data_AF-A0A6C0H2Y6-F1
#
_entry.id   AF-A0A6C0H2Y6-F1
#
_cell.length_a   1.000
_cell.length_b   1.000
_cell.length_c   1.000
_cell.angle_alpha   90.00
_cell.angle_beta   90.00
_cell.angle_gamma   90.00
#
_symmetry.space_group_name_H-M   'P 1'
#
loop_
_entity.id
_entity.type
_entity.pdbx_description
1 polymer ?
#
loop_
_entity_poly.entity_id
_entity_poly.type
_entity_poly.pdbx_seq_one_letter_code
_entity_poly.pdbx_strand_id
1 'polypeptide(L)'
;MAYQDICDTLIETYNVNKFDSATKELKDALYEEAKKCCNAHRMEIYAKKGDTIPIKRNKRNKRNKRNKRNVLMKLIENHFDSSIQQPMPKFIAGPTTLTVHKSPDEKRMIYIFGEWHTGIKDCTMFHYEEDEKWNNDNPDKMTIDHFLYELMKTTSAYLDIYFEFPAFPKENYGYYKDLRYTHPNYHLDNLFEKFKKCVNKVNSSRSTGDCSLARIHYFDSRRINRGTYLFGLTDITYLIGTVQILKIQYGKNFNKRLVNEYLELLKTDDTVIEVLNALGSSSEQEFKDFWIEQLDNELNIKETKSGKYQNRATIEEITIMKSIKDFMEKEIVRKAMKYRDLYIRLVNSIFKESKKGGRVKTFYSVFEVLIEYIINTASTIADVYLLARVFKDFDMTKMKTHANRYITDQPNRAYNVIIYAGDLHSQVYRRYLKEVAGFEEIASTGINNNGQKVNCIDMRTIPQPFFSTWTQTWTDLWAKYITEQSSKPI
;
A
#
# COMPACT_ATOMS: atom_id res chain seq x y z
N MET A 1 -27.23 -19.29 -8.95
CA MET A 1 -25.78 -19.58 -8.87
C MET A 1 -25.62 -20.97 -8.29
N ALA A 2 -24.84 -21.86 -8.89
CA ALA A 2 -24.66 -23.21 -8.36
C ALA A 2 -23.83 -23.16 -7.06
N TYR A 3 -24.13 -23.98 -6.06
CA TYR A 3 -23.38 -24.04 -4.79
C TYR A 3 -21.85 -24.16 -4.98
N GLN A 4 -21.44 -24.88 -6.03
CA GLN A 4 -20.05 -25.07 -6.39
C GLN A 4 -19.34 -23.75 -6.70
N ASP A 5 -20.01 -22.83 -7.40
CA ASP A 5 -19.45 -21.54 -7.83
C ASP A 5 -19.17 -20.60 -6.63
N ILE A 6 -20.06 -20.62 -5.63
CA ILE A 6 -19.88 -19.84 -4.38
C ILE A 6 -18.66 -20.37 -3.60
N CYS A 7 -18.53 -21.70 -3.48
CA CYS A 7 -17.40 -22.34 -2.79
C CYS A 7 -16.07 -22.13 -3.51
N ASP A 8 -16.04 -22.24 -4.84
CA ASP A 8 -14.84 -22.02 -5.64
C ASP A 8 -14.37 -20.58 -5.53
N THR A 9 -15.31 -19.64 -5.60
CA THR A 9 -15.01 -18.22 -5.43
C THR A 9 -14.52 -17.90 -4.01
N LEU A 10 -15.05 -18.54 -2.98
CA LEU A 10 -14.54 -18.42 -1.61
C LEU A 10 -13.09 -18.87 -1.49
N ILE A 11 -12.82 -20.05 -2.06
CA ILE A 11 -11.50 -20.68 -2.06
C ILE A 11 -10.49 -19.86 -2.84
N GLU A 12 -10.93 -19.15 -3.88
CA GLU A 12 -10.10 -18.29 -4.69
C GLU A 12 -9.85 -16.95 -3.98
N THR A 13 -10.92 -16.22 -3.62
CA THR A 13 -10.86 -14.81 -3.20
C THR A 13 -10.67 -14.60 -1.70
N TYR A 14 -10.93 -15.63 -0.89
CA TYR A 14 -10.95 -15.54 0.57
C TYR A 14 -11.82 -14.39 1.07
N ASN A 15 -12.98 -14.18 0.45
CA ASN A 15 -13.97 -13.19 0.87
C ASN A 15 -15.29 -13.87 1.24
N VAL A 16 -15.62 -13.87 2.53
CA VAL A 16 -16.78 -14.60 3.07
C VAL A 16 -18.10 -13.85 2.84
N ASN A 17 -18.07 -12.53 2.59
CA ASN A 17 -19.29 -11.75 2.31
C ASN A 17 -20.07 -12.29 1.09
N LYS A 18 -19.43 -13.12 0.25
CA LYS A 18 -20.14 -13.82 -0.82
C LYS A 18 -21.24 -14.77 -0.35
N PHE A 19 -21.18 -15.22 0.90
CA PHE A 19 -22.15 -16.12 1.50
C PHE A 19 -23.35 -15.39 2.08
N ASP A 20 -23.43 -14.06 2.04
CA ASP A 20 -24.61 -13.34 2.53
C ASP A 20 -25.90 -13.80 1.84
N SER A 21 -25.80 -14.24 0.59
CA SER A 21 -26.92 -14.81 -0.20
C SER A 21 -27.15 -16.32 -0.01
N ALA A 22 -26.27 -17.02 0.72
CA ALA A 22 -26.40 -18.46 0.94
C ALA A 22 -27.58 -18.81 1.86
N THR A 23 -28.08 -20.05 1.74
CA THR A 23 -29.13 -20.56 2.63
C THR A 23 -28.64 -20.63 4.07
N LYS A 24 -29.56 -20.48 5.04
CA LYS A 24 -29.25 -20.50 6.46
C LYS A 24 -28.54 -21.81 6.86
N GLU A 25 -29.02 -22.93 6.33
CA GLU A 25 -28.46 -24.26 6.62
C GLU A 25 -26.99 -24.35 6.20
N LEU A 26 -26.62 -23.76 5.05
CA LEU A 26 -25.23 -23.72 4.60
C LEU A 26 -24.38 -22.79 5.46
N LYS A 27 -24.89 -21.62 5.82
CA LYS A 27 -24.19 -20.67 6.72
C LYS A 27 -23.90 -21.32 8.07
N ASP A 28 -24.90 -21.95 8.68
CA ASP A 28 -24.78 -22.63 9.97
C ASP A 28 -23.78 -23.80 9.88
N ALA A 29 -23.84 -24.60 8.82
CA ALA A 29 -22.90 -25.70 8.62
C ALA A 29 -21.45 -25.23 8.44
N LEU A 30 -21.22 -24.16 7.67
CA LEU A 30 -19.89 -23.58 7.47
C LEU A 30 -19.35 -22.97 8.77
N TYR A 31 -20.20 -22.25 9.51
CA TYR A 31 -19.81 -21.65 10.79
C TYR A 31 -19.42 -22.71 11.82
N GLU A 32 -20.19 -23.77 11.97
CA GLU A 32 -19.89 -24.85 12.92
C GLU A 32 -18.59 -25.59 12.56
N GLU A 33 -18.34 -25.84 11.27
CA GLU A 33 -17.08 -26.44 10.82
C GLU A 33 -15.88 -25.50 11.04
N ALA A 34 -16.05 -24.22 10.74
CA ALA A 34 -15.03 -23.19 10.99
C ALA A 34 -14.68 -23.10 12.48
N LYS A 35 -15.68 -23.05 13.35
CA LYS A 35 -15.51 -23.00 14.81
C LYS A 35 -14.77 -24.22 15.35
N LYS A 36 -15.12 -25.43 14.88
CA LYS A 36 -14.39 -26.67 15.23
C LYS A 36 -12.92 -26.59 14.80
N CYS A 37 -12.65 -26.13 13.58
CA CYS A 37 -11.30 -25.96 13.06
C CYS A 37 -10.48 -24.93 13.86
N CYS A 38 -11.06 -23.75 14.14
CA CYS A 38 -10.43 -22.68 14.92
C CYS A 38 -10.07 -23.15 16.34
N ASN A 39 -10.98 -23.83 17.02
CA ASN A 39 -10.75 -24.37 18.37
C ASN A 39 -9.64 -25.43 18.39
N ALA A 40 -9.64 -26.35 17.41
CA ALA A 40 -8.58 -27.34 17.27
C ALA A 40 -7.20 -26.68 17.04
N HIS A 41 -7.15 -25.59 16.26
CA HIS A 41 -5.92 -24.84 16.03
C HIS A 41 -5.43 -24.12 17.28
N ARG A 42 -6.32 -23.44 18.03
CA ARG A 42 -6.00 -22.79 19.32
C ARG A 42 -5.38 -23.78 20.30
N MET A 43 -5.99 -24.95 20.48
CA MET A 43 -5.47 -26.01 21.36
C MET A 43 -4.07 -26.50 20.93
N GLU A 44 -3.80 -26.56 19.62
CA GLU A 44 -2.48 -26.91 19.09
C GLU A 44 -1.41 -25.85 19.42
N ILE A 45 -1.78 -24.57 19.43
CA ILE A 45 -0.89 -23.47 19.79
C ILE A 45 -0.57 -23.51 21.29
N TYR A 46 -1.57 -23.63 22.17
CA TYR A 46 -1.37 -23.71 23.62
C TYR A 46 -0.46 -24.87 24.01
N ALA A 47 -0.71 -26.06 23.44
CA ALA A 47 0.12 -27.24 23.68
C ALA A 47 1.60 -27.06 23.27
N LYS A 48 1.91 -26.17 22.33
CA LYS A 48 3.29 -25.87 21.89
C LYS A 48 3.98 -24.82 22.76
N LYS A 49 3.23 -23.96 23.45
CA LYS A 49 3.77 -22.90 24.31
C LYS A 49 4.26 -23.41 25.67
N GLY A 50 4.10 -24.70 25.96
CA GLY A 50 4.53 -25.28 27.24
C GLY A 50 3.51 -25.12 28.36
N ASP A 51 2.34 -24.55 28.07
CA ASP A 51 1.21 -24.55 29.00
C ASP A 51 0.75 -26.00 29.18
N THR A 52 1.00 -26.57 30.36
CA THR A 52 0.79 -27.98 30.70
C THR A 52 -0.69 -28.35 30.73
N ILE A 53 -1.32 -28.45 29.56
CA ILE A 53 -2.55 -29.20 29.39
C ILE A 53 -2.14 -30.58 28.89
N PRO A 54 -2.32 -31.65 29.68
CA PRO A 54 -1.99 -33.01 29.27
C PRO A 54 -2.99 -33.48 28.21
N ILE A 55 -2.75 -33.10 26.95
CA ILE A 55 -3.49 -33.64 25.82
C ILE A 55 -3.01 -35.08 25.64
N LYS A 56 -3.82 -36.06 26.08
CA LYS A 56 -3.66 -37.47 25.72
C LYS A 56 -3.64 -37.57 24.19
N ARG A 57 -2.43 -37.60 23.60
CA ARG A 57 -2.22 -37.70 22.16
C ARG A 57 -2.72 -39.06 21.68
N ASN A 58 -3.97 -39.10 21.23
CA ASN A 58 -4.48 -40.23 20.47
C ASN A 58 -3.65 -40.37 19.19
N LYS A 59 -2.73 -41.33 19.18
CA LYS A 59 -1.79 -41.63 18.08
C LYS A 59 -2.49 -41.98 16.74
N ARG A 60 -3.82 -42.17 16.72
CA ARG A 60 -4.61 -42.52 15.52
C ARG A 60 -4.89 -41.36 14.55
N ASN A 61 -4.72 -40.08 14.94
CA ASN A 61 -5.04 -38.94 14.05
C ASN A 61 -3.90 -38.45 13.14
N LYS A 62 -2.78 -39.19 13.01
CA LYS A 62 -1.66 -38.82 12.15
C LYS A 62 -1.98 -38.86 10.63
N ARG A 63 -3.08 -39.51 10.22
CA ARG A 63 -3.41 -39.76 8.80
C ARG A 63 -4.19 -38.64 8.09
N ASN A 64 -4.79 -37.69 8.80
CA ASN A 64 -5.46 -36.53 8.19
C ASN A 64 -4.65 -35.24 8.36
N LYS A 65 -3.41 -35.22 7.87
CA LYS A 65 -2.69 -33.98 7.54
C LYS A 65 -3.32 -33.31 6.30
N ARG A 66 -4.64 -33.14 6.29
CA ARG A 66 -5.30 -32.29 5.29
C ARG A 66 -4.74 -30.88 5.45
N ASN A 67 -4.50 -30.19 4.33
CA ASN A 67 -4.12 -28.77 4.31
C ASN A 67 -5.17 -27.99 5.11
N LYS A 68 -4.88 -27.69 6.39
CA LYS A 68 -5.82 -26.99 7.26
C LYS A 68 -5.94 -25.56 6.75
N ARG A 69 -7.14 -25.20 6.27
CA ARG A 69 -7.43 -23.85 5.78
C ARG A 69 -7.72 -22.89 6.95
N ASN A 70 -6.77 -22.74 7.86
CA ASN A 70 -6.99 -22.02 9.12
C ASN A 70 -7.37 -20.55 8.92
N VAL A 71 -6.82 -19.88 7.91
CA VAL A 71 -7.13 -18.49 7.62
C VAL A 71 -8.56 -18.40 7.12
N LEU A 72 -8.94 -19.26 6.17
CA LEU A 72 -10.30 -19.28 5.66
C LEU A 72 -11.33 -19.55 6.77
N MET A 73 -11.06 -20.54 7.64
CA MET A 73 -11.94 -20.84 8.76
C MET A 73 -12.06 -19.65 9.72
N LYS A 74 -10.98 -18.92 9.95
CA LYS A 74 -11.02 -17.74 10.81
C LYS A 74 -11.82 -16.59 10.20
N LEU A 75 -11.72 -16.38 8.89
CA LEU A 75 -12.55 -15.41 8.16
C LEU A 75 -14.04 -15.77 8.26
N ILE A 76 -14.37 -17.06 8.14
CA ILE A 76 -15.76 -17.57 8.29
C ILE A 76 -16.27 -17.34 9.71
N GLU A 77 -15.46 -17.69 10.73
CA GLU A 77 -15.78 -17.41 12.13
C GLU A 77 -16.04 -15.92 12.36
N ASN A 78 -15.14 -15.05 11.88
CA ASN A 78 -15.29 -13.59 12.02
C ASN A 78 -16.56 -13.04 11.34
N HIS A 79 -17.00 -13.65 10.24
CA HIS A 79 -18.17 -13.20 9.51
C HIS A 79 -19.49 -13.60 10.20
N PHE A 80 -19.58 -14.80 10.77
CA PHE A 80 -20.82 -15.32 11.36
C PHE A 80 -20.90 -15.20 12.89
N ASP A 81 -19.79 -15.00 13.59
CA ASP A 81 -19.80 -14.79 15.03
C ASP A 81 -20.29 -13.38 15.37
N SER A 82 -21.51 -13.27 15.91
CA SER A 82 -22.12 -12.00 16.28
C SER A 82 -21.38 -11.23 17.38
N SER A 83 -20.46 -11.87 18.11
CA SER A 83 -19.60 -11.18 19.08
C SER A 83 -18.43 -10.43 18.44
N ILE A 84 -18.12 -10.74 17.17
CA ILE A 84 -17.06 -10.10 16.40
C ILE A 84 -17.68 -9.02 15.52
N GLN A 85 -17.47 -7.77 15.90
CA GLN A 85 -17.92 -6.62 15.11
C GLN A 85 -16.76 -6.08 14.26
N GLN A 86 -16.98 -5.99 12.95
CA GLN A 86 -16.07 -5.28 12.07
C GLN A 86 -16.17 -3.77 12.34
N PRO A 87 -15.05 -3.02 12.32
CA PRO A 87 -15.10 -1.58 12.52
C PRO A 87 -15.87 -0.93 11.39
N MET A 88 -16.91 -0.17 11.73
CA MET A 88 -17.76 0.55 10.78
C MET A 88 -17.90 2.03 11.18
N PRO A 89 -16.78 2.78 11.27
CA PRO A 89 -16.84 4.17 11.68
C PRO A 89 -17.58 5.03 10.65
N LYS A 90 -18.24 6.08 11.12
CA LYS A 90 -18.77 7.15 10.27
C LYS A 90 -17.65 8.05 9.74
N PHE A 91 -16.59 8.21 10.53
CA PHE A 91 -15.46 9.08 10.19
C PHE A 91 -14.12 8.42 10.48
N ILE A 92 -13.17 8.59 9.56
CA ILE A 92 -11.79 8.15 9.75
C ILE A 92 -10.83 9.34 9.69
N ALA A 93 -10.11 9.59 10.79
CA ALA A 93 -9.11 10.65 10.87
C ALA A 93 -7.73 10.22 10.33
N GLY A 94 -7.06 11.14 9.63
CA GLY A 94 -5.75 10.95 9.00
C GLY A 94 -5.80 11.07 7.47
N PRO A 95 -6.49 10.17 6.75
CA PRO A 95 -6.61 10.26 5.31
C PRO A 95 -7.49 11.45 4.93
N THR A 96 -7.27 11.88 3.69
CA THR A 96 -7.88 13.07 3.11
C THR A 96 -8.81 12.70 1.98
N THR A 97 -8.53 11.60 1.30
CA THR A 97 -9.35 11.04 0.24
C THR A 97 -9.45 9.54 0.42
N LEU A 98 -10.60 8.98 0.03
CA LEU A 98 -10.77 7.55 -0.14
C LEU A 98 -11.60 7.30 -1.40
N THR A 99 -11.15 6.35 -2.22
CA THR A 99 -11.90 5.84 -3.37
C THR A 99 -11.96 4.33 -3.32
N VAL A 100 -13.06 3.75 -3.78
CA VAL A 100 -13.26 2.30 -3.90
C VAL A 100 -13.38 1.93 -5.36
N HIS A 101 -12.48 1.07 -5.82
CA HIS A 101 -12.38 0.61 -7.20
C HIS A 101 -12.70 -0.88 -7.28
N LYS A 102 -13.49 -1.30 -8.26
CA LYS A 102 -13.88 -2.69 -8.46
C LYS A 102 -13.62 -3.11 -9.91
N SER A 103 -13.08 -4.30 -10.10
CA SER A 103 -13.01 -4.96 -11.41
C SER A 103 -13.61 -6.37 -11.27
N PRO A 104 -14.75 -6.63 -11.92
CA PRO A 104 -15.32 -7.98 -12.00
C PRO A 104 -14.38 -8.97 -12.70
N ASP A 105 -13.70 -8.54 -13.76
CA ASP A 105 -12.82 -9.38 -14.58
C ASP A 105 -11.59 -9.84 -13.80
N GLU A 106 -10.96 -8.91 -13.07
CA GLU A 106 -9.84 -9.21 -12.17
C GLU A 106 -10.29 -9.84 -10.85
N LYS A 107 -11.61 -9.94 -10.62
CA LYS A 107 -12.23 -10.28 -9.34
C LYS A 107 -11.55 -9.51 -8.21
N ARG A 108 -11.43 -8.18 -8.30
CA ARG A 108 -10.67 -7.39 -7.33
C ARG A 108 -11.45 -6.18 -6.86
N MET A 109 -11.27 -5.85 -5.58
CA MET A 109 -11.74 -4.59 -5.00
C MET A 109 -10.59 -3.91 -4.28
N ILE A 110 -10.42 -2.61 -4.52
CA ILE A 110 -9.28 -1.82 -4.06
C ILE A 110 -9.79 -0.56 -3.38
N TYR A 111 -9.48 -0.41 -2.09
CA TYR A 111 -9.68 0.82 -1.33
C TYR A 111 -8.36 1.63 -1.36
N ILE A 112 -8.42 2.89 -1.79
CA ILE A 112 -7.23 3.75 -1.92
C ILE A 112 -7.39 5.00 -1.05
N PHE A 113 -6.67 5.02 0.07
CA PHE A 113 -6.57 6.13 1.00
C PHE A 113 -5.40 7.05 0.60
N GLY A 114 -5.70 8.34 0.41
CA GLY A 114 -4.71 9.38 0.14
C GLY A 114 -4.53 10.33 1.33
N GLU A 115 -3.29 10.65 1.72
CA GLU A 115 -2.97 11.59 2.81
C GLU A 115 -2.05 12.74 2.38
N TRP A 116 -1.97 13.81 3.19
CA TRP A 116 -1.01 14.91 3.03
C TRP A 116 0.26 14.76 3.90
N HIS A 117 0.47 13.59 4.50
CA HIS A 117 1.55 13.31 5.45
C HIS A 117 1.61 14.32 6.61
N THR A 118 0.46 14.65 7.18
CA THR A 118 0.37 15.51 8.37
C THR A 118 0.04 14.69 9.61
N GLY A 119 0.23 15.28 10.79
CA GLY A 119 -0.29 14.72 12.05
C GLY A 119 -1.66 15.25 12.44
N ILE A 120 -2.31 16.01 11.56
CA ILE A 120 -3.56 16.73 11.84
C ILE A 120 -4.73 15.75 11.78
N LYS A 121 -5.60 15.80 12.80
CA LYS A 121 -6.84 15.00 12.93
C LYS A 121 -8.04 15.93 13.01
N ASP A 122 -8.46 16.50 11.90
CA ASP A 122 -9.48 17.56 11.81
C ASP A 122 -10.85 17.02 11.37
N CYS A 123 -11.35 15.97 12.05
CA CYS A 123 -12.74 15.51 11.87
C CYS A 123 -13.78 16.45 12.50
N THR A 124 -13.36 17.48 13.24
CA THR A 124 -14.23 18.45 13.90
C THR A 124 -15.07 19.23 12.90
N MET A 125 -14.65 19.39 11.64
CA MET A 125 -15.47 20.08 10.65
C MET A 125 -16.77 19.34 10.27
N PHE A 126 -16.92 18.07 10.67
CA PHE A 126 -18.16 17.32 10.51
C PHE A 126 -19.06 17.38 11.77
N HIS A 127 -18.60 17.98 12.88
CA HIS A 127 -19.31 18.05 14.15
C HIS A 127 -19.13 19.41 14.84
N TYR A 128 -20.24 20.10 15.11
CA TYR A 128 -20.28 21.40 15.79
C TYR A 128 -19.89 21.39 17.29
N GLU A 129 -19.49 20.24 17.85
CA GLU A 129 -19.13 20.13 19.27
C GLU A 129 -17.60 20.11 19.42
N GLU A 130 -17.07 21.23 19.91
CA GLU A 130 -15.67 21.45 20.24
C GLU A 130 -15.21 20.49 21.37
N ASP A 131 -13.97 20.01 21.27
CA ASP A 131 -13.17 19.45 22.38
C ASP A 131 -13.43 18.03 22.93
N GLU A 132 -14.12 17.13 22.21
CA GLU A 132 -14.00 15.70 22.57
C GLU A 132 -12.59 15.19 22.23
N LYS A 133 -11.79 14.90 23.26
CA LYS A 133 -10.53 14.15 23.13
C LYS A 133 -10.78 12.92 22.28
N TRP A 134 -9.96 12.73 21.26
CA TRP A 134 -10.05 11.59 20.35
C TRP A 134 -10.04 10.27 21.15
N ASN A 135 -11.22 9.68 21.34
CA ASN A 135 -11.38 8.42 22.02
C ASN A 135 -11.55 7.32 20.98
N ASN A 136 -10.56 6.43 20.89
CA ASN A 136 -10.62 5.27 20.01
C ASN A 136 -11.73 4.28 20.40
N ASP A 137 -12.32 4.44 21.58
CA ASP A 137 -13.50 3.66 22.00
C ASP A 137 -14.80 4.17 21.36
N ASN A 138 -14.78 5.32 20.66
CA ASN A 138 -15.96 5.80 19.93
C ASN A 138 -16.13 5.01 18.62
N PRO A 139 -17.17 4.19 18.47
CA PRO A 139 -17.37 3.38 17.27
C PRO A 139 -17.64 4.22 16.01
N ASP A 140 -18.10 5.47 16.16
CA ASP A 140 -18.38 6.37 15.04
C ASP A 140 -17.13 7.06 14.48
N LYS A 141 -16.02 7.11 15.25
CA LYS A 141 -14.81 7.89 14.91
C LYS A 141 -13.55 7.08 15.21
N MET A 142 -12.76 6.74 14.18
CA MET A 142 -11.49 6.00 14.36
C MET A 142 -10.31 6.66 13.64
N THR A 143 -9.12 6.68 14.24
CA THR A 143 -7.93 7.05 13.45
C THR A 143 -7.64 5.94 12.46
N ILE A 144 -7.03 6.26 11.32
CA ILE A 144 -6.74 5.26 10.30
C ILE A 144 -5.89 4.10 10.82
N ASP A 145 -4.93 4.36 11.70
CA ASP A 145 -4.09 3.33 12.30
C ASP A 145 -4.88 2.42 13.26
N HIS A 146 -5.89 2.95 13.95
CA HIS A 146 -6.79 2.16 14.78
C HIS A 146 -7.75 1.36 13.91
N PHE A 147 -8.42 2.00 12.95
CA PHE A 147 -9.34 1.38 12.00
C PHE A 147 -8.71 0.20 11.26
N LEU A 148 -7.57 0.39 10.58
CA LEU A 148 -6.94 -0.68 9.80
C LEU A 148 -6.47 -1.84 10.68
N TYR A 149 -6.08 -1.57 11.92
CA TYR A 149 -5.64 -2.61 12.85
C TYR A 149 -6.81 -3.44 13.37
N GLU A 150 -7.92 -2.81 13.73
CA GLU A 150 -9.14 -3.51 14.12
C GLU A 150 -9.70 -4.29 12.94
N LEU A 151 -9.77 -3.68 11.75
CA LEU A 151 -10.23 -4.32 10.52
C LEU A 151 -9.40 -5.57 10.22
N MET A 152 -8.07 -5.51 10.31
CA MET A 152 -7.20 -6.67 10.10
C MET A 152 -7.53 -7.86 11.03
N LYS A 153 -7.98 -7.61 12.26
CA LYS A 153 -8.30 -8.68 13.22
C LYS A 153 -9.71 -9.25 13.03
N THR A 154 -10.67 -8.41 12.66
CA THR A 154 -12.10 -8.75 12.63
C THR A 154 -12.67 -8.94 11.24
N THR A 155 -11.87 -8.69 10.19
CA THR A 155 -12.28 -8.84 8.79
C THR A 155 -12.83 -10.24 8.46
N SER A 156 -13.76 -10.25 7.52
CA SER A 156 -14.35 -11.42 6.85
C SER A 156 -13.72 -11.69 5.47
N ALA A 157 -12.74 -10.87 5.06
CA ALA A 157 -11.98 -11.02 3.83
C ALA A 157 -10.47 -11.01 4.10
N TYR A 158 -9.70 -11.83 3.38
CA TYR A 158 -8.24 -11.79 3.45
C TYR A 158 -7.72 -10.51 2.80
N LEU A 159 -6.93 -9.72 3.53
CA LEU A 159 -6.52 -8.38 3.12
C LEU A 159 -5.08 -8.38 2.58
N ASP A 160 -4.84 -7.73 1.45
CA ASP A 160 -3.50 -7.29 1.06
C ASP A 160 -3.43 -5.77 1.29
N ILE A 161 -2.66 -5.35 2.30
CA ILE A 161 -2.56 -3.95 2.73
C ILE A 161 -1.18 -3.41 2.34
N TYR A 162 -1.18 -2.32 1.57
CA TYR A 162 0.01 -1.67 1.05
C TYR A 162 0.20 -0.31 1.71
N PHE A 163 1.32 -0.14 2.39
CA PHE A 163 1.72 1.12 3.00
C PHE A 163 2.93 1.70 2.29
N GLU A 164 2.97 3.03 2.22
CA GLU A 164 4.14 3.79 1.75
C GLU A 164 5.26 3.73 2.80
N PHE A 165 5.73 2.53 3.14
CA PHE A 165 6.90 2.33 3.98
C PHE A 165 8.12 2.09 3.10
N PRO A 166 9.33 2.44 3.58
CA PRO A 166 10.55 2.24 2.82
C PRO A 166 10.83 0.75 2.69
N ALA A 167 11.46 0.35 1.59
CA ALA A 167 11.91 -1.02 1.44
C ALA A 167 13.00 -1.36 2.46
N PHE A 168 13.04 -2.63 2.88
CA PHE A 168 14.13 -3.18 3.69
C PHE A 168 14.82 -4.34 2.96
N PRO A 169 16.13 -4.48 3.16
CA PRO A 169 16.93 -5.53 2.55
C PRO A 169 16.50 -6.90 3.07
N LYS A 170 16.52 -7.90 2.19
CA LYS A 170 16.07 -9.25 2.53
C LYS A 170 16.97 -9.90 3.58
N GLU A 171 18.23 -9.51 3.59
CA GLU A 171 19.32 -10.01 4.43
C GLU A 171 19.04 -9.75 5.91
N ASN A 172 18.38 -8.63 6.23
CA ASN A 172 18.03 -8.26 7.60
C ASN A 172 16.70 -8.87 8.07
N TYR A 173 15.96 -9.52 7.16
CA TYR A 173 14.69 -10.17 7.46
C TYR A 173 13.69 -9.24 8.20
N GLY A 174 13.81 -7.92 8.05
CA GLY A 174 12.97 -6.91 8.69
C GLY A 174 13.63 -5.54 8.78
N TYR A 175 12.89 -4.59 9.34
CA TYR A 175 13.37 -3.26 9.69
C TYR A 175 14.29 -3.31 10.93
N TYR A 176 15.33 -2.48 10.93
CA TYR A 176 16.16 -2.24 12.12
C TYR A 176 15.31 -1.67 13.27
N LYS A 177 15.59 -2.08 14.51
CA LYS A 177 14.80 -1.69 15.69
C LYS A 177 14.74 -0.17 15.87
N ASP A 178 15.85 0.50 15.56
CA ASP A 178 16.01 1.95 15.76
C ASP A 178 15.59 2.77 14.54
N LEU A 179 15.07 2.13 13.48
CA LEU A 179 14.55 2.86 12.34
C LEU A 179 13.30 3.64 12.75
N ARG A 180 13.41 4.96 12.70
CA ARG A 180 12.27 5.87 12.67
C ARG A 180 12.00 6.23 11.23
N TYR A 181 10.76 6.04 10.78
CA TYR A 181 10.42 6.25 9.38
C TYR A 181 10.34 7.74 9.03
N THR A 182 9.60 8.52 9.82
CA THR A 182 9.39 9.96 9.60
C THR A 182 9.46 10.76 10.91
N HIS A 183 8.80 11.92 10.94
CA HIS A 183 8.71 12.73 12.14
C HIS A 183 7.74 12.09 13.14
N PRO A 184 8.12 12.01 14.44
CA PRO A 184 7.17 11.61 15.46
C PRO A 184 5.96 12.55 15.36
N ASN A 185 4.76 11.98 15.35
CA ASN A 185 3.43 12.61 15.17
C ASN A 185 2.80 12.47 13.78
N TYR A 186 3.48 11.93 12.76
CA TYR A 186 2.81 11.63 11.49
C TYR A 186 2.00 10.33 11.56
N HIS A 187 0.86 10.28 10.87
CA HIS A 187 0.02 9.07 10.83
C HIS A 187 0.76 7.86 10.26
N LEU A 188 1.62 8.07 9.26
CA LEU A 188 2.48 7.01 8.72
C LEU A 188 3.43 6.40 9.76
N ASP A 189 3.95 7.19 10.70
CA ASP A 189 4.82 6.65 11.75
C ASP A 189 4.04 5.75 12.70
N ASN A 190 2.83 6.14 13.07
CA ASN A 190 1.95 5.31 13.91
C ASN A 190 1.58 4.01 13.18
N LEU A 191 1.24 4.10 11.89
CA LEU A 191 1.00 2.93 11.05
C LEU A 191 2.25 2.05 10.96
N PHE A 192 3.41 2.63 10.73
CA PHE A 192 4.68 1.91 10.65
C PHE A 192 4.98 1.15 11.94
N GLU A 193 4.91 1.81 13.09
CA GLU A 193 5.16 1.18 14.39
C GLU A 193 4.19 0.02 14.66
N LYS A 194 2.92 0.18 14.28
CA LYS A 194 1.87 -0.82 14.52
C LYS A 194 1.98 -2.03 13.58
N PHE A 195 2.34 -1.80 12.32
CA PHE A 195 2.34 -2.81 11.27
C PHE A 195 3.71 -3.39 10.93
N LYS A 196 4.84 -2.77 11.35
CA LYS A 196 6.19 -3.30 11.08
C LYS A 196 6.38 -4.73 11.59
N LYS A 197 5.68 -5.12 12.67
CA LYS A 197 5.66 -6.50 13.19
C LYS A 197 5.08 -7.50 12.18
N CYS A 198 4.08 -7.10 11.41
CA CYS A 198 3.44 -7.92 10.38
C CYS A 198 4.25 -7.96 9.07
N VAL A 199 5.23 -7.07 8.92
CA VAL A 199 6.15 -7.04 7.78
C VAL A 199 7.44 -7.83 8.06
N ASN A 200 7.98 -7.73 9.29
CA ASN A 200 9.23 -8.36 9.70
C ASN A 200 9.15 -9.90 9.73
N LYS A 201 10.19 -10.55 9.20
CA LYS A 201 10.35 -12.02 9.17
C LYS A 201 11.06 -12.60 10.40
N VAL A 202 12.07 -11.91 10.99
CA VAL A 202 12.90 -12.47 12.09
C VAL A 202 12.11 -12.74 13.37
N ASN A 203 11.24 -11.81 13.74
CA ASN A 203 10.49 -11.88 15.01
C ASN A 203 9.10 -12.49 14.84
N SER A 204 8.87 -13.26 13.76
CA SER A 204 7.58 -13.48 13.09
C SER A 204 6.36 -13.62 14.02
N SER A 205 5.87 -12.48 14.48
CA SER A 205 4.52 -12.30 15.00
C SER A 205 3.48 -12.43 13.90
N ARG A 206 3.88 -12.75 12.66
CA ARG A 206 3.01 -13.43 11.71
C ARG A 206 2.42 -14.75 12.27
N SER A 207 2.99 -15.35 13.32
CA SER A 207 2.34 -16.44 14.07
C SER A 207 1.52 -15.95 15.26
N THR A 208 1.56 -14.65 15.60
CA THR A 208 0.55 -14.06 16.49
C THR A 208 -0.73 -13.91 15.68
N GLY A 209 -1.88 -14.15 16.31
CA GLY A 209 -3.18 -14.16 15.62
C GLY A 209 -3.46 -12.88 14.82
N ASP A 210 -2.92 -11.74 15.27
CA ASP A 210 -3.21 -10.41 14.74
C ASP A 210 -2.94 -10.26 13.23
N CYS A 211 -1.82 -10.76 12.72
CA CYS A 211 -1.43 -10.57 11.31
C CYS A 211 -1.90 -11.72 10.39
N SER A 212 -2.70 -12.67 10.90
CA SER A 212 -2.98 -13.92 10.17
C SER A 212 -3.97 -13.76 9.02
N LEU A 213 -4.79 -12.72 9.06
CA LEU A 213 -5.86 -12.42 8.09
C LEU A 213 -5.45 -11.37 7.05
N ALA A 214 -4.19 -10.93 7.08
CA ALA A 214 -3.70 -9.95 6.14
C ALA A 214 -2.23 -10.19 5.75
N ARG A 215 -1.90 -9.77 4.53
CA ARG A 215 -0.54 -9.59 4.07
C ARG A 215 -0.22 -8.11 4.04
N ILE A 216 0.78 -7.72 4.82
CA ILE A 216 1.24 -6.32 4.84
C ILE A 216 2.45 -6.15 3.92
N HIS A 217 2.37 -5.13 3.07
CA HIS A 217 3.37 -4.76 2.09
C HIS A 217 3.87 -3.34 2.34
N TYR A 218 5.16 -3.15 2.14
CA TYR A 218 5.75 -1.85 1.84
C TYR A 218 5.77 -1.66 0.32
N PHE A 219 5.77 -0.41 -0.14
CA PHE A 219 5.94 -0.14 -1.57
C PHE A 219 6.87 1.02 -1.91
N ASP A 220 7.40 1.79 -0.95
CA ASP A 220 8.37 2.84 -1.28
C ASP A 220 9.70 2.21 -1.70
N SER A 221 9.83 2.00 -3.01
CA SER A 221 10.99 1.39 -3.68
C SER A 221 12.06 2.41 -4.03
N ARG A 222 11.88 3.70 -3.70
CA ARG A 222 12.90 4.72 -3.98
C ARG A 222 14.14 4.51 -3.12
N ARG A 223 13.99 3.85 -1.97
CA ARG A 223 15.05 3.73 -0.98
C ARG A 223 15.09 2.37 -0.32
N ILE A 224 16.30 1.94 0.03
CA ILE A 224 16.53 0.76 0.87
C ILE A 224 17.11 1.19 2.20
N ASN A 225 16.54 0.66 3.27
CA ASN A 225 17.09 0.76 4.61
C ASN A 225 18.39 -0.06 4.74
N ARG A 226 19.56 0.60 4.83
CA ARG A 226 20.84 -0.06 5.17
C ARG A 226 21.37 0.41 6.52
N GLY A 227 20.52 0.37 7.54
CA GLY A 227 20.90 0.69 8.93
C GLY A 227 20.13 1.91 9.45
N THR A 228 20.87 2.94 9.85
CA THR A 228 20.30 4.22 10.30
C THR A 228 19.89 5.13 9.14
N TYR A 229 20.30 4.81 7.91
CA TYR A 229 20.08 5.66 6.74
C TYR A 229 19.36 4.90 5.62
N LEU A 230 18.59 5.67 4.84
CA LEU A 230 17.92 5.24 3.64
C LEU A 230 18.77 5.61 2.43
N PHE A 231 19.13 4.63 1.60
CA PHE A 231 19.94 4.83 0.40
C PHE A 231 19.06 4.78 -0.84
N GLY A 232 19.28 5.69 -1.80
CA GLY A 232 18.64 5.65 -3.11
C GLY A 232 19.03 4.43 -3.93
N LEU A 233 18.14 3.98 -4.82
CA LEU A 233 18.37 2.85 -5.73
C LEU A 233 18.65 3.24 -7.18
N THR A 234 18.62 4.52 -7.47
CA THR A 234 18.91 5.13 -8.76
C THR A 234 19.66 6.43 -8.52
N ASP A 235 20.24 7.03 -9.55
CA ASP A 235 21.03 8.24 -9.40
C ASP A 235 20.18 9.41 -8.86
N ILE A 236 18.94 9.55 -9.33
CA ILE A 236 18.04 10.61 -8.82
C ILE A 236 17.67 10.38 -7.35
N THR A 237 17.43 9.12 -6.95
CA THR A 237 17.06 8.81 -5.57
C THR A 237 18.28 8.83 -4.64
N TYR A 238 19.47 8.59 -5.19
CA TYR A 238 20.76 8.78 -4.51
C TYR A 238 20.94 10.27 -4.18
N LEU A 239 20.82 11.17 -5.15
CA LEU A 239 20.88 12.62 -4.91
C LEU A 239 19.89 13.06 -3.83
N ILE A 240 18.61 12.64 -3.92
CA ILE A 240 17.60 12.97 -2.90
C ILE A 240 18.04 12.46 -1.52
N GLY A 241 18.51 11.21 -1.43
CA GLY A 241 18.94 10.58 -0.19
C GLY A 241 20.11 11.32 0.46
N THR A 242 21.16 11.60 -0.32
CA THR A 242 22.35 12.33 0.12
C THR A 242 21.99 13.71 0.66
N VAL A 243 21.16 14.47 -0.06
CA VAL A 243 20.70 15.79 0.37
C VAL A 243 19.93 15.71 1.69
N GLN A 244 19.07 14.69 1.86
CA GLN A 244 18.33 14.53 3.11
C GLN A 244 19.21 14.12 4.30
N ILE A 245 20.22 13.28 4.09
CA ILE A 245 21.20 12.93 5.12
C ILE A 245 21.92 14.19 5.60
N LEU A 246 22.39 15.04 4.68
CA LEU A 246 23.04 16.30 5.02
C LEU A 246 22.10 17.24 5.81
N LYS A 247 20.82 17.32 5.44
CA LYS A 247 19.81 18.09 6.20
C LYS A 247 19.57 17.55 7.61
N ILE A 248 19.62 16.23 7.79
CA ILE A 248 19.50 15.62 9.12
C ILE A 248 20.73 15.97 9.97
N GLN A 249 21.92 15.89 9.38
CA GLN A 249 23.19 16.14 10.07
C GLN A 249 23.40 17.61 10.43
N TYR A 250 22.99 18.54 9.56
CA TYR A 250 23.31 19.97 9.69
C TYR A 250 22.10 20.88 9.94
N GLY A 251 20.90 20.30 10.04
CA GLY A 251 19.63 21.00 10.19
C GLY A 251 18.92 21.25 8.86
N LYS A 252 17.59 21.40 8.91
CA LYS A 252 16.74 21.64 7.73
C LYS A 252 16.76 23.08 7.22
N ASN A 253 17.18 24.02 8.06
CA ASN A 253 17.21 25.44 7.74
C ASN A 253 18.56 25.81 7.11
N PHE A 254 18.60 26.95 6.42
CA PHE A 254 19.83 27.49 5.86
C PHE A 254 20.95 27.48 6.91
N ASN A 255 22.04 26.80 6.58
CA ASN A 255 23.23 26.71 7.39
C ASN A 255 24.44 26.77 6.45
N LYS A 256 25.39 27.68 6.71
CA LYS A 256 26.59 27.83 5.87
C LYS A 256 27.36 26.51 5.74
N ARG A 257 27.39 25.70 6.80
CA ARG A 257 28.01 24.37 6.76
C ARG A 257 27.29 23.43 5.81
N LEU A 258 25.97 23.35 5.86
CA LEU A 258 25.16 22.56 4.92
C LEU A 258 25.41 22.97 3.46
N VAL A 259 25.50 24.29 3.21
CA VAL A 259 25.79 24.78 1.85
C VAL A 259 27.18 24.40 1.37
N ASN A 260 28.19 24.45 2.25
CA ASN A 260 29.54 24.00 1.90
C ASN A 260 29.55 22.52 1.53
N GLU A 261 28.76 21.69 2.20
CA GLU A 261 28.65 20.26 1.90
C GLU A 261 27.97 20.03 0.55
N TYR A 262 26.90 20.76 0.24
CA TYR A 262 26.31 20.72 -1.11
C TYR A 262 27.31 21.14 -2.19
N LEU A 263 28.09 22.20 -1.96
CA LEU A 263 29.13 22.64 -2.89
C LEU A 263 30.24 21.60 -3.05
N GLU A 264 30.55 20.85 -2.00
CA GLU A 264 31.54 19.78 -2.04
C GLU A 264 31.04 18.57 -2.83
N LEU A 265 29.77 18.20 -2.70
CA LEU A 265 29.13 17.18 -3.55
C LEU A 265 29.28 17.54 -5.04
N LEU A 266 29.05 18.80 -5.41
CA LEU A 266 29.19 19.26 -6.80
C LEU A 266 30.63 19.21 -7.35
N LYS A 267 31.63 18.97 -6.50
CA LYS A 267 33.04 18.85 -6.90
C LYS A 267 33.55 17.42 -6.88
N THR A 268 32.98 16.58 -6.03
CA THR A 268 33.55 15.29 -5.64
C THR A 268 32.65 14.10 -5.93
N ASP A 269 31.36 14.31 -6.18
CA ASP A 269 30.39 13.24 -6.39
C ASP A 269 29.95 13.23 -7.87
N ASP A 270 30.55 12.33 -8.65
CA ASP A 270 30.29 12.19 -10.09
C ASP A 270 28.81 11.90 -10.38
N THR A 271 28.15 11.07 -9.56
CA THR A 271 26.73 10.75 -9.72
C THR A 271 25.85 11.99 -9.55
N VAL A 272 26.15 12.85 -8.57
CA VAL A 272 25.44 14.13 -8.41
C VAL A 272 25.63 15.02 -9.63
N ILE A 273 26.85 15.10 -10.16
CA ILE A 273 27.16 15.92 -11.35
C ILE A 273 26.44 15.37 -12.59
N GLU A 274 26.44 14.05 -12.81
CA GLU A 274 25.74 13.38 -13.91
C GLU A 274 24.23 13.64 -13.87
N VAL A 275 23.60 13.51 -12.70
CA VAL A 275 22.18 13.83 -12.51
C VAL A 275 21.90 15.27 -12.89
N LEU A 276 22.71 16.22 -12.40
CA LEU A 276 22.50 17.63 -12.71
C LEU A 276 22.70 17.92 -14.20
N ASN A 277 23.70 17.32 -14.85
CA ASN A 277 23.91 17.46 -16.28
C ASN A 277 22.74 16.90 -17.09
N ALA A 278 22.20 15.74 -16.72
CA ALA A 278 21.03 15.16 -17.37
C ALA A 278 19.78 16.04 -17.22
N LEU A 279 19.53 16.57 -16.01
CA LEU A 279 18.45 17.53 -15.74
C LEU A 279 18.63 18.87 -16.46
N GLY A 280 19.88 19.26 -16.70
CA GLY A 280 20.26 20.45 -17.45
C GLY A 280 20.37 20.26 -18.96
N SER A 281 20.13 19.05 -19.49
CA SER A 281 20.34 18.76 -20.91
C SER A 281 19.42 19.61 -21.79
N SER A 282 20.02 20.18 -22.83
CA SER A 282 19.30 20.90 -23.88
C SER A 282 18.57 19.96 -24.84
N SER A 283 18.96 18.68 -24.91
CA SER A 283 18.28 17.65 -25.68
C SER A 283 17.00 17.21 -24.96
N GLU A 284 15.86 17.27 -25.64
CA GLU A 284 14.59 16.79 -25.07
C GLU A 284 14.59 15.28 -24.89
N GLN A 285 15.18 14.56 -25.85
CA GLN A 285 15.20 13.09 -25.84
C GLN A 285 16.06 12.56 -24.69
N GLU A 286 17.28 13.08 -24.51
CA GLU A 286 18.15 12.70 -23.39
C GLU A 286 17.48 12.98 -22.04
N PHE A 287 16.78 14.11 -21.92
CA PHE A 287 16.04 14.46 -20.70
C PHE A 287 14.91 13.45 -20.42
N LYS A 288 14.15 13.03 -21.45
CA LYS A 288 13.09 12.00 -21.30
C LYS A 288 13.69 10.65 -20.93
N ASP A 289 14.73 10.23 -21.64
CA ASP A 289 15.37 8.93 -21.45
C ASP A 289 15.95 8.82 -20.04
N PHE A 290 16.60 9.89 -19.55
CA PHE A 290 17.08 9.96 -18.17
C PHE A 290 15.98 9.65 -17.16
N TRP A 291 14.81 10.28 -17.29
CA TRP A 291 13.68 10.06 -16.36
C TRP A 291 13.05 8.69 -16.50
N ILE A 292 12.92 8.16 -17.72
CA ILE A 292 12.41 6.81 -17.96
C ILE A 292 13.33 5.77 -17.31
N GLU A 293 14.64 5.94 -17.43
CA GLU A 293 15.63 5.04 -16.83
C GLU A 293 15.49 4.94 -15.30
N GLN A 294 15.09 6.04 -14.63
CA GLN A 294 14.87 6.03 -13.17
C GLN A 294 13.75 5.07 -12.72
N LEU A 295 12.87 4.63 -13.62
CA LEU A 295 11.83 3.65 -13.30
C LEU A 295 12.40 2.23 -13.17
N ASP A 296 13.53 1.93 -13.79
CA ASP A 296 14.14 0.60 -13.89
C ASP A 296 15.10 0.31 -12.70
N ASN A 297 14.71 0.65 -11.46
CA ASN A 297 15.50 0.28 -10.28
C ASN A 297 15.41 -1.23 -9.96
N GLU A 298 16.34 -1.78 -9.16
CA GLU A 298 16.42 -3.22 -8.87
C GLU A 298 15.10 -3.81 -8.32
N LEU A 299 14.38 -3.07 -7.47
CA LEU A 299 13.11 -3.53 -6.90
C LEU A 299 11.99 -3.51 -7.94
N ASN A 300 11.91 -2.45 -8.74
CA ASN A 300 10.93 -2.34 -9.83
C ASN A 300 11.17 -3.42 -10.87
N ILE A 301 12.41 -3.56 -11.36
CA ILE A 301 12.83 -4.62 -12.29
C ILE A 301 12.44 -6.00 -11.76
N LYS A 302 12.64 -6.27 -10.48
CA LYS A 302 12.33 -7.59 -9.91
C LYS A 302 10.84 -7.89 -9.81
N GLU A 303 10.00 -6.86 -9.68
CA GLU A 303 8.54 -7.05 -9.69
C GLU A 303 7.97 -7.03 -11.13
N THR A 304 8.55 -6.25 -12.07
CA THR A 304 8.07 -6.11 -13.46
C THR A 304 8.74 -7.09 -14.43
N LYS A 305 10.07 -7.22 -14.40
CA LYS A 305 10.83 -8.24 -15.11
C LYS A 305 10.79 -9.50 -14.26
N SER A 306 9.77 -10.29 -14.52
CA SER A 306 9.61 -11.66 -14.05
C SER A 306 10.71 -12.59 -14.59
N GLY A 307 11.99 -12.20 -14.66
CA GLY A 307 13.09 -12.98 -15.23
C GLY A 307 13.40 -14.30 -14.50
N LYS A 308 12.81 -14.56 -13.33
CA LYS A 308 12.78 -15.88 -12.68
C LYS A 308 11.45 -16.65 -12.85
N TYR A 309 10.49 -16.06 -13.54
CA TYR A 309 9.13 -16.55 -13.77
C TYR A 309 8.69 -16.45 -15.24
N GLN A 310 9.53 -16.05 -16.20
CA GLN A 310 9.17 -16.05 -17.63
C GLN A 310 8.71 -17.43 -18.12
N ASN A 311 9.14 -18.52 -17.47
CA ASN A 311 8.67 -19.87 -17.75
C ASN A 311 7.32 -20.24 -17.07
N ARG A 312 6.71 -19.32 -16.31
CA ARG A 312 5.49 -19.55 -15.51
C ARG A 312 4.48 -18.39 -15.55
N ALA A 313 4.88 -17.20 -15.99
CA ALA A 313 4.00 -16.04 -16.06
C ALA A 313 2.94 -16.26 -17.13
N THR A 314 1.69 -15.88 -16.84
CA THR A 314 0.62 -15.96 -17.84
C THR A 314 0.78 -14.82 -18.86
N ILE A 315 0.19 -14.98 -20.05
CA ILE A 315 0.13 -13.91 -21.07
C ILE A 315 -0.54 -12.65 -20.50
N GLU A 316 -1.55 -12.86 -19.65
CA GLU A 316 -2.25 -11.82 -18.90
C GLU A 316 -1.30 -11.03 -17.99
N GLU A 317 -0.49 -11.71 -17.16
CA GLU A 317 0.49 -11.03 -16.29
C GLU A 317 1.51 -10.22 -17.10
N ILE A 318 2.01 -10.76 -18.21
CA ILE A 318 2.94 -10.04 -19.10
C ILE A 318 2.29 -8.78 -19.67
N THR A 319 1.02 -8.90 -20.09
CA THR A 319 0.25 -7.78 -20.65
C THR A 319 0.04 -6.69 -19.61
N ILE A 320 -0.31 -7.06 -18.37
CA ILE A 320 -0.50 -6.10 -17.26
C ILE A 320 0.83 -5.44 -16.88
N MET A 321 1.93 -6.18 -16.77
CA MET A 321 3.22 -5.57 -16.42
C MET A 321 3.70 -4.60 -17.51
N LYS A 322 3.42 -4.92 -18.78
CA LYS A 322 3.68 -4.01 -19.90
C LYS A 322 2.81 -2.75 -19.81
N SER A 323 1.50 -2.89 -19.57
CA SER A 323 0.60 -1.73 -19.46
C SER A 323 0.96 -0.83 -18.28
N ILE A 324 1.42 -1.40 -17.15
CA ILE A 324 1.98 -0.64 -16.03
C ILE A 324 3.20 0.15 -16.49
N LYS A 325 4.19 -0.51 -17.11
CA LYS A 325 5.42 0.16 -17.56
C LYS A 325 5.11 1.31 -18.54
N ASP A 326 4.32 1.03 -19.57
CA ASP A 326 3.94 2.02 -20.58
C ASP A 326 3.19 3.22 -19.98
N PHE A 327 2.30 2.99 -19.00
CA PHE A 327 1.61 4.05 -18.28
C PHE A 327 2.56 4.88 -17.41
N MET A 328 3.46 4.22 -16.66
CA MET A 328 4.37 4.90 -15.74
C MET A 328 5.44 5.71 -16.47
N GLU A 329 5.92 5.25 -17.64
CA GLU A 329 6.81 6.02 -18.52
C GLU A 329 6.13 7.32 -18.99
N LYS A 330 4.87 7.23 -19.44
CA LYS A 330 4.09 8.41 -19.81
C LYS A 330 3.90 9.37 -18.63
N GLU A 331 3.61 8.86 -17.44
CA GLU A 331 3.39 9.68 -16.26
C GLU A 331 4.65 10.39 -15.77
N ILE A 332 5.81 9.71 -15.72
CA ILE A 332 7.05 10.35 -15.30
C ILE A 332 7.52 11.39 -16.31
N VAL A 333 7.42 11.10 -17.61
CA VAL A 333 7.74 12.06 -18.69
C VAL A 333 6.82 13.26 -18.63
N ARG A 334 5.49 13.06 -18.47
CA ARG A 334 4.52 14.16 -18.36
C ARG A 334 4.85 15.09 -17.19
N LYS A 335 5.18 14.53 -16.02
CA LYS A 335 5.58 15.32 -14.84
C LYS A 335 6.91 16.04 -15.07
N ALA A 336 7.91 15.36 -15.61
CA ALA A 336 9.23 15.91 -15.87
C ALA A 336 9.19 17.06 -16.89
N MET A 337 8.49 16.85 -18.01
CA MET A 337 8.38 17.82 -19.10
C MET A 337 7.66 19.10 -18.66
N LYS A 338 6.69 19.00 -17.74
CA LYS A 338 6.03 20.17 -17.13
C LYS A 338 7.03 21.15 -16.49
N TYR A 339 8.16 20.66 -15.99
CA TYR A 339 9.15 21.46 -15.28
C TYR A 339 10.51 21.54 -16.00
N ARG A 340 10.61 21.07 -17.25
CA ARG A 340 11.88 20.97 -17.99
C ARG A 340 12.65 22.29 -18.04
N ASP A 341 12.02 23.36 -18.50
CA ASP A 341 12.68 24.67 -18.61
C ASP A 341 13.15 25.19 -17.24
N LEU A 342 12.40 24.87 -16.19
CA LEU A 342 12.77 25.22 -14.83
C LEU A 342 13.99 24.41 -14.38
N TYR A 343 14.05 23.10 -14.63
CA TYR A 343 15.23 22.28 -14.35
C TYR A 343 16.49 22.86 -15.02
N ILE A 344 16.42 23.14 -16.32
CA ILE A 344 17.54 23.71 -17.09
C ILE A 344 18.01 25.02 -16.46
N ARG A 345 17.09 25.94 -16.14
CA ARG A 345 17.43 27.23 -15.51
C ARG A 345 18.06 27.05 -14.13
N LEU A 346 17.49 26.18 -13.29
CA LEU A 346 17.98 25.94 -11.93
C LEU A 346 19.37 25.30 -11.95
N VAL A 347 19.59 24.28 -12.77
CA VAL A 347 20.90 23.61 -12.93
C VAL A 347 21.97 24.59 -13.41
N ASN A 348 21.67 25.38 -14.45
CA ASN A 348 22.61 26.40 -14.94
C ASN A 348 22.95 27.44 -13.86
N SER A 349 21.97 27.78 -13.02
CA SER A 349 22.17 28.71 -11.91
C SER A 349 23.04 28.08 -10.81
N ILE A 350 22.83 26.80 -10.48
CA ILE A 350 23.64 26.04 -9.52
C ILE A 350 25.11 26.00 -9.96
N PHE A 351 25.39 25.62 -11.21
CA PHE A 351 26.76 25.58 -11.73
C PHE A 351 27.41 26.97 -11.81
N LYS A 352 26.63 28.01 -12.09
CA LYS A 352 27.14 29.39 -12.10
C LYS A 352 27.49 29.87 -10.69
N GLU A 353 26.62 29.65 -9.72
CA GLU A 353 26.84 30.09 -8.34
C GLU A 353 27.93 29.28 -7.64
N SER A 354 28.10 27.99 -7.97
CA SER A 354 29.16 27.16 -7.40
C SER A 354 30.58 27.60 -7.80
N LYS A 355 30.76 28.11 -9.03
CA LYS A 355 32.06 28.56 -9.55
C LYS A 355 32.51 29.93 -9.04
N LYS A 356 31.57 30.84 -8.77
CA LYS A 356 31.88 32.26 -8.46
C LYS A 356 32.20 32.53 -6.98
N GLY A 357 32.27 31.48 -6.14
CA GLY A 357 32.14 31.68 -4.70
C GLY A 357 30.85 32.43 -4.36
N GLY A 358 29.77 32.13 -5.10
CA GLY A 358 28.55 32.92 -5.20
C GLY A 358 27.86 33.19 -3.86
N ARG A 359 26.76 33.95 -3.90
CA ARG A 359 26.00 34.25 -2.67
C ARG A 359 25.46 32.93 -2.13
N VAL A 360 26.08 32.41 -1.07
CA VAL A 360 25.78 31.11 -0.41
C VAL A 360 24.27 30.91 -0.23
N LYS A 361 23.53 31.97 0.10
CA LYS A 361 22.07 31.95 0.25
C LYS A 361 21.32 31.72 -1.07
N THR A 362 21.75 32.36 -2.17
CA THR A 362 21.17 32.18 -3.49
C THR A 362 21.38 30.76 -4.00
N PHE A 363 22.61 30.23 -3.88
CA PHE A 363 22.91 28.83 -4.22
C PHE A 363 21.97 27.88 -3.46
N TYR A 364 21.87 28.04 -2.13
CA TYR A 364 21.00 27.21 -1.30
C TYR A 364 19.54 27.27 -1.76
N SER A 365 18.98 28.47 -1.95
CA SER A 365 17.60 28.63 -2.39
C SER A 365 17.34 27.94 -3.74
N VAL A 366 18.23 28.10 -4.72
CA VAL A 366 18.08 27.49 -6.05
C VAL A 366 18.17 25.96 -5.95
N PHE A 367 19.13 25.46 -5.18
CA PHE A 367 19.34 24.02 -4.99
C PHE A 367 18.15 23.36 -4.27
N GLU A 368 17.61 24.00 -3.23
CA GLU A 368 16.43 23.51 -2.50
C GLU A 368 15.19 23.46 -3.41
N VAL A 369 14.96 24.50 -4.21
CA VAL A 369 13.87 24.51 -5.20
C VAL A 369 14.04 23.38 -6.21
N LEU A 370 15.26 23.17 -6.73
CA LEU A 370 15.53 22.06 -7.64
C LEU A 370 15.17 20.71 -7.00
N ILE A 371 15.62 20.47 -5.77
CA ILE A 371 15.37 19.22 -5.04
C ILE A 371 13.87 18.99 -4.82
N GLU A 372 13.08 20.03 -4.54
CA GLU A 372 11.63 19.91 -4.41
C GLU A 372 10.96 19.41 -5.71
N TYR A 373 11.33 19.98 -6.86
CA TYR A 373 10.82 19.52 -8.15
C TYR A 373 11.29 18.11 -8.49
N ILE A 374 12.55 17.77 -8.17
CA ILE A 374 13.07 16.40 -8.33
C ILE A 374 12.24 15.41 -7.52
N ILE A 375 11.98 15.69 -6.23
CA ILE A 375 11.18 14.82 -5.35
C ILE A 375 9.77 14.62 -5.92
N ASN A 376 9.14 15.69 -6.43
CA ASN A 376 7.81 15.63 -7.01
C ASN A 376 7.77 14.68 -8.22
N THR A 377 8.72 14.81 -9.15
CA THR A 377 8.79 13.94 -10.34
C THR A 377 9.16 12.51 -9.98
N ALA A 378 10.19 12.33 -9.14
CA ALA A 378 10.72 11.04 -8.70
C ALA A 378 9.75 10.25 -7.80
N SER A 379 8.69 10.87 -7.26
CA SER A 379 7.63 10.17 -6.52
C SER A 379 7.07 8.98 -7.33
N THR A 380 6.94 9.17 -8.64
CA THR A 380 6.42 8.20 -9.61
C THR A 380 7.18 6.87 -9.65
N ILE A 381 8.45 6.85 -9.21
CA ILE A 381 9.30 5.65 -9.23
C ILE A 381 8.74 4.55 -8.29
N ALA A 382 8.20 4.94 -7.14
CA ALA A 382 7.63 3.99 -6.16
C ALA A 382 6.34 3.33 -6.69
N ASP A 383 5.60 4.05 -7.54
CA ASP A 383 4.28 3.63 -8.03
C ASP A 383 4.35 2.38 -8.92
N VAL A 384 5.45 2.25 -9.69
CA VAL A 384 5.73 1.05 -10.50
C VAL A 384 5.73 -0.20 -9.62
N TYR A 385 6.43 -0.15 -8.48
CA TYR A 385 6.53 -1.27 -7.55
C TYR A 385 5.17 -1.65 -7.00
N LEU A 386 4.39 -0.66 -6.55
CA LEU A 386 3.07 -0.90 -5.97
C LEU A 386 2.15 -1.55 -6.99
N LEU A 387 1.99 -0.94 -8.17
CA LEU A 387 1.10 -1.45 -9.21
C LEU A 387 1.51 -2.86 -9.62
N ALA A 388 2.81 -3.11 -9.86
CA ALA A 388 3.29 -4.45 -10.19
C ALA A 388 2.94 -5.46 -9.10
N ARG A 389 3.06 -5.07 -7.82
CA ARG A 389 2.74 -5.94 -6.67
C ARG A 389 1.25 -6.21 -6.47
N VAL A 390 0.38 -5.27 -6.81
CA VAL A 390 -1.09 -5.43 -6.68
C VAL A 390 -1.61 -6.45 -7.69
N PHE A 391 -1.04 -6.47 -8.89
CA PHE A 391 -1.47 -7.36 -9.99
C PHE A 391 -0.69 -8.68 -10.10
N LYS A 392 0.18 -8.98 -9.14
CA LYS A 392 1.08 -10.13 -9.19
C LYS A 392 0.49 -11.40 -8.62
N ASP A 393 0.84 -12.54 -9.22
CA ASP A 393 0.67 -13.86 -8.60
C ASP A 393 1.82 -14.18 -7.64
N PHE A 394 1.47 -14.47 -6.39
CA PHE A 394 2.40 -14.85 -5.34
C PHE A 394 2.72 -16.33 -5.42
N ASP A 395 4.02 -16.65 -5.46
CA ASP A 395 4.50 -18.03 -5.39
C ASP A 395 4.29 -18.61 -3.99
N MET A 396 3.13 -19.27 -3.84
CA MET A 396 2.71 -19.90 -2.59
C MET A 396 3.65 -21.01 -2.12
N THR A 397 4.44 -21.62 -3.01
CA THR A 397 5.44 -22.63 -2.61
C THR A 397 6.61 -22.00 -1.88
N LYS A 398 7.11 -20.86 -2.37
CA LYS A 398 8.15 -20.06 -1.69
C LYS A 398 7.64 -19.42 -0.40
N MET A 399 6.36 -19.08 -0.32
CA MET A 399 5.80 -18.57 0.93
C MET A 399 5.79 -19.64 2.02
N LYS A 400 5.50 -20.90 1.69
CA LYS A 400 5.60 -22.02 2.64
C LYS A 400 7.02 -22.20 3.20
N THR A 401 8.06 -21.95 2.39
CA THR A 401 9.46 -22.10 2.82
C THR A 401 10.02 -20.87 3.54
N HIS A 402 9.58 -19.66 3.17
CA HIS A 402 10.19 -18.40 3.64
C HIS A 402 9.30 -17.52 4.53
N ALA A 403 7.99 -17.73 4.55
CA ALA A 403 7.03 -16.76 5.09
C ALA A 403 6.16 -17.29 6.23
N ASN A 404 6.73 -18.19 7.07
CA ASN A 404 6.15 -18.78 8.29
C ASN A 404 5.54 -20.16 8.05
N ARG A 405 5.88 -21.15 8.91
CA ARG A 405 5.36 -22.53 8.83
C ARG A 405 3.85 -22.63 9.10
N TYR A 406 3.23 -21.56 9.59
CA TYR A 406 1.86 -21.56 10.11
C TYR A 406 0.83 -20.89 9.19
N ILE A 407 1.23 -20.00 8.28
CA ILE A 407 0.34 -19.33 7.32
C ILE A 407 0.67 -19.85 5.92
N THR A 408 0.12 -21.03 5.61
CA THR A 408 0.26 -21.65 4.28
C THR A 408 -1.03 -21.56 3.45
N ASP A 409 -2.05 -20.97 4.05
CA ASP A 409 -3.43 -20.89 3.57
C ASP A 409 -3.80 -19.42 3.39
N GLN A 410 -3.63 -18.90 2.19
CA GLN A 410 -3.91 -17.51 1.82
C GLN A 410 -4.01 -17.47 0.29
N PRO A 411 -4.69 -16.47 -0.30
CA PRO A 411 -4.81 -16.38 -1.74
C PRO A 411 -3.46 -16.12 -2.42
N ASN A 412 -3.31 -16.66 -3.63
CA ASN A 412 -2.15 -16.46 -4.48
C ASN A 412 -2.20 -15.11 -5.22
N ARG A 413 -3.32 -14.38 -5.19
CA ARG A 413 -3.48 -13.02 -5.75
C ARG A 413 -4.00 -12.09 -4.67
N ALA A 414 -3.80 -10.80 -4.86
CA ALA A 414 -4.36 -9.77 -4.00
C ALA A 414 -5.79 -9.44 -4.46
N TYR A 415 -6.81 -9.98 -3.80
CA TYR A 415 -8.21 -9.79 -4.20
C TYR A 415 -8.91 -8.65 -3.44
N ASN A 416 -8.64 -8.52 -2.14
CA ASN A 416 -9.20 -7.49 -1.27
C ASN A 416 -8.06 -6.55 -0.85
N VAL A 417 -7.92 -5.45 -1.58
CA VAL A 417 -6.73 -4.59 -1.50
C VAL A 417 -7.04 -3.30 -0.75
N ILE A 418 -6.13 -2.91 0.13
CA ILE A 418 -6.10 -1.59 0.75
C ILE A 418 -4.75 -0.94 0.42
N ILE A 419 -4.79 0.26 -0.15
CA ILE A 419 -3.60 1.08 -0.40
C ILE A 419 -3.71 2.32 0.50
N TYR A 420 -2.65 2.60 1.26
CA TYR A 420 -2.50 3.82 2.05
C TYR A 420 -1.20 4.52 1.65
N ALA A 421 -1.34 5.71 1.06
CA ALA A 421 -0.25 6.45 0.43
C ALA A 421 -0.48 7.96 0.50
N GLY A 422 0.55 8.76 0.18
CA GLY A 422 0.34 10.17 -0.14
C GLY A 422 -0.73 10.36 -1.23
N ASP A 423 -1.53 11.43 -1.17
CA ASP A 423 -2.62 11.62 -2.14
C ASP A 423 -2.10 11.79 -3.58
N LEU A 424 -0.90 12.34 -3.75
CA LEU A 424 -0.25 12.43 -5.07
C LEU A 424 -0.01 11.05 -5.70
N HIS A 425 0.42 10.07 -4.90
CA HIS A 425 0.55 8.67 -5.31
C HIS A 425 -0.83 8.06 -5.60
N SER A 426 -1.79 8.29 -4.71
CA SER A 426 -3.16 7.80 -4.84
C SER A 426 -3.84 8.24 -6.14
N GLN A 427 -3.62 9.48 -6.58
CA GLN A 427 -4.13 9.98 -7.85
C GLN A 427 -3.56 9.24 -9.07
N VAL A 428 -2.28 8.83 -9.02
CA VAL A 428 -1.67 8.02 -10.09
C VAL A 428 -2.34 6.65 -10.16
N TYR A 429 -2.59 6.02 -9.00
CA TYR A 429 -3.23 4.71 -8.93
C TYR A 429 -4.66 4.76 -9.46
N ARG A 430 -5.45 5.76 -9.06
CA ARG A 430 -6.83 5.97 -9.54
C ARG A 430 -6.88 6.11 -11.06
N ARG A 431 -5.96 6.89 -11.65
CA ARG A 431 -5.86 7.03 -13.12
C ARG A 431 -5.51 5.70 -13.78
N TYR A 432 -4.48 4.99 -13.31
CA TYR A 432 -4.12 3.70 -13.87
C TYR A 432 -5.30 2.71 -13.82
N LEU A 433 -5.95 2.59 -12.66
CA LEU A 433 -7.06 1.67 -12.47
C LEU A 433 -8.22 1.99 -13.41
N LYS A 434 -8.60 3.26 -13.55
CA LYS A 434 -9.71 3.69 -14.40
C LYS A 434 -9.39 3.69 -15.89
N GLU A 435 -8.27 4.27 -16.28
CA GLU A 435 -7.93 4.58 -17.67
C GLU A 435 -7.24 3.41 -18.39
N VAL A 436 -6.57 2.52 -17.64
CA VAL A 436 -5.77 1.43 -18.21
C VAL A 436 -6.30 0.06 -17.80
N ALA A 437 -6.57 -0.15 -16.51
CA ALA A 437 -6.96 -1.47 -16.00
C ALA A 437 -8.47 -1.73 -16.01
N GLY A 438 -9.29 -0.76 -16.44
CA GLY A 438 -10.74 -0.94 -16.59
C GLY A 438 -11.53 -1.10 -15.28
N PHE A 439 -10.98 -0.64 -14.15
CA PHE A 439 -11.71 -0.66 -12.88
C PHE A 439 -12.77 0.44 -12.84
N GLU A 440 -13.91 0.12 -12.25
CA GLU A 440 -14.99 1.07 -11.96
C GLU A 440 -14.78 1.68 -10.57
N GLU A 441 -14.82 3.00 -10.47
CA GLU A 441 -14.91 3.70 -9.18
C GLU A 441 -16.35 3.67 -8.68
N ILE A 442 -16.62 2.87 -7.65
CA ILE A 442 -17.98 2.63 -7.12
C ILE A 442 -18.32 3.52 -5.91
N ALA A 443 -17.32 4.16 -5.29
CA ALA A 443 -17.52 5.10 -4.19
C ALA A 443 -16.29 6.00 -4.01
N SER A 444 -16.52 7.22 -3.50
CA SER A 444 -15.47 8.20 -3.22
C SER A 444 -15.86 9.16 -2.09
N THR A 445 -14.87 9.68 -1.37
CA THR A 445 -15.00 10.71 -0.32
C THR A 445 -13.69 11.51 -0.19
N GLY A 446 -13.73 12.69 0.45
CA GLY A 446 -12.53 13.47 0.77
C GLY A 446 -12.48 14.94 0.31
N ILE A 447 -13.53 15.43 -0.34
CA ILE A 447 -13.68 16.86 -0.66
C ILE A 447 -14.89 17.36 0.12
N ASN A 448 -14.69 18.33 1.02
CA ASN A 448 -15.83 18.91 1.72
C ASN A 448 -16.65 19.80 0.75
N ASN A 449 -17.85 20.22 1.15
CA ASN A 449 -18.75 21.02 0.30
C ASN A 449 -18.13 22.35 -0.20
N ASN A 450 -17.06 22.82 0.45
CA ASN A 450 -16.36 24.06 0.12
C ASN A 450 -15.07 23.82 -0.70
N GLY A 451 -14.80 22.58 -1.11
CA GLY A 451 -13.55 22.22 -1.78
C GLY A 451 -12.31 22.27 -0.88
N GLN A 452 -12.48 22.46 0.43
CA GLN A 452 -11.36 22.49 1.37
C GLN A 452 -10.90 21.07 1.66
N LYS A 453 -9.57 20.94 1.76
CA LYS A 453 -8.90 19.71 2.10
C LYS A 453 -9.02 19.47 3.60
N VAL A 454 -9.43 18.27 3.96
CA VAL A 454 -9.59 17.80 5.34
C VAL A 454 -8.75 16.54 5.52
N ASN A 455 -8.16 16.32 6.70
CA ASN A 455 -7.50 15.07 7.10
C ASN A 455 -8.51 14.18 7.85
N CYS A 456 -9.72 14.10 7.29
CA CYS A 456 -10.80 13.26 7.76
C CYS A 456 -11.69 12.87 6.60
N ILE A 457 -12.03 11.59 6.50
CA ILE A 457 -12.95 11.10 5.48
C ILE A 457 -14.29 10.71 6.10
N ASP A 458 -15.36 11.03 5.38
CA ASP A 458 -16.72 10.58 5.68
C ASP A 458 -16.96 9.22 5.03
N MET A 459 -17.27 8.23 5.85
CA MET A 459 -17.41 6.84 5.47
C MET A 459 -18.86 6.44 5.18
N ARG A 460 -19.85 7.34 5.38
CA ARG A 460 -21.28 7.04 5.21
C ARG A 460 -21.66 6.69 3.77
N THR A 461 -20.92 7.21 2.79
CA THR A 461 -21.10 6.93 1.36
C THR A 461 -20.23 5.78 0.86
N ILE A 462 -19.36 5.24 1.72
CA ILE A 462 -18.43 4.18 1.36
C ILE A 462 -19.08 2.83 1.70
N PRO A 463 -18.98 1.81 0.83
CA PRO A 463 -19.49 0.47 1.13
C PRO A 463 -18.91 -0.10 2.42
N GLN A 464 -19.81 -0.45 3.35
CA GLN A 464 -19.50 -1.06 4.64
C GLN A 464 -20.34 -2.33 4.88
N PRO A 465 -19.85 -3.33 5.63
CA PRO A 465 -18.45 -3.47 6.04
C PRO A 465 -17.51 -3.56 4.82
N PHE A 466 -16.22 -3.34 5.02
CA PHE A 466 -15.27 -3.33 3.89
C PHE A 466 -15.37 -4.65 3.10
N PHE A 467 -15.37 -4.54 1.78
CA PHE A 467 -15.49 -5.66 0.85
C PHE A 467 -16.84 -6.42 0.89
N SER A 468 -17.91 -5.83 1.39
CA SER A 468 -19.26 -6.43 1.38
C SER A 468 -19.90 -6.45 -0.01
N THR A 469 -19.67 -5.43 -0.85
CA THR A 469 -20.32 -5.25 -2.16
C THR A 469 -19.70 -6.08 -3.30
N TRP A 470 -18.94 -7.11 -2.94
CA TRP A 470 -18.31 -8.02 -3.89
C TRP A 470 -19.31 -8.80 -4.75
N THR A 471 -20.46 -9.14 -4.19
CA THR A 471 -21.52 -9.96 -4.81
C THR A 471 -22.60 -9.20 -5.52
N GLN A 472 -22.61 -7.87 -5.39
CA GLN A 472 -23.45 -7.01 -6.21
C GLN A 472 -22.97 -7.18 -7.65
N THR A 473 -23.60 -8.14 -8.30
CA THR A 473 -23.25 -8.70 -9.59
C THR A 473 -24.06 -7.98 -10.64
N TRP A 474 -23.66 -8.18 -11.89
CA TRP A 474 -24.30 -7.71 -13.10
C TRP A 474 -25.84 -7.73 -13.08
N THR A 475 -26.52 -8.58 -12.31
CA THR A 475 -27.98 -8.56 -12.17
C THR A 475 -28.55 -7.23 -11.69
N ASP A 476 -27.89 -6.51 -10.79
CA ASP A 476 -28.38 -5.19 -10.35
C ASP A 476 -28.09 -4.12 -11.41
N LEU A 477 -26.98 -4.23 -12.15
CA LEU A 477 -26.64 -3.35 -13.27
C LEU A 477 -27.52 -3.62 -14.51
N TRP A 478 -27.88 -4.89 -14.76
CA TRP A 478 -28.78 -5.30 -15.83
C TRP A 478 -30.22 -4.92 -15.48
N ALA A 479 -30.65 -5.10 -14.22
CA ALA A 479 -31.93 -4.59 -13.74
C ALA A 479 -32.00 -3.06 -13.87
N LYS A 480 -30.95 -2.35 -13.49
CA LYS A 480 -30.84 -0.89 -13.68
C LYS A 480 -30.87 -0.50 -15.16
N TYR A 481 -30.15 -1.21 -16.02
CA TYR A 481 -30.15 -1.01 -17.48
C TYR A 481 -31.53 -1.26 -18.11
N ILE A 482 -32.23 -2.35 -17.74
CA ILE A 482 -33.63 -2.58 -18.17
C ILE A 482 -34.50 -1.42 -17.71
N THR A 483 -34.37 -0.99 -16.45
CA THR A 483 -35.20 0.07 -15.87
C THR A 483 -34.95 1.41 -16.58
N GLU A 484 -33.71 1.72 -16.93
CA GLU A 484 -33.32 2.93 -17.69
C GLU A 484 -33.71 2.87 -19.17
N GLN A 485 -33.76 1.68 -19.80
CA GLN A 485 -34.24 1.52 -21.18
C GLN A 485 -35.77 1.52 -21.28
N SER A 486 -36.46 0.98 -20.27
CA SER A 486 -37.93 0.94 -20.21
C SER A 486 -38.59 2.28 -19.85
N SER A 487 -37.80 3.26 -19.40
CA SER A 487 -38.26 4.61 -19.05
C SER A 487 -38.04 5.66 -20.14
N LYS A 488 -37.47 5.28 -21.30
CA LYS A 488 -37.45 6.15 -22.48
C LYS A 488 -38.77 5.97 -23.24
N PRO A 489 -39.59 7.03 -23.41
CA PRO A 489 -40.79 6.95 -24.22
C PRO A 489 -40.41 6.66 -25.68
N ILE A 490 -41.16 5.75 -26.30
CA ILE A 490 -41.01 5.32 -27.70
C ILE A 490 -41.22 6.49 -28.65
#